data_AF-I0EKX5-F1
#
_entry.id   AF-I0EKX5-F1
#
_cell.length_a   1.000
_cell.length_b   1.000
_cell.length_c   1.000
_cell.angle_alpha   90.00
_cell.angle_beta   90.00
_cell.angle_gamma   90.00
#
_symmetry.space_group_name_H-M   'P 1'
#
loop_
_entity.id
_entity.type
_entity.pdbx_description
1 polymer ?
#
loop_
_entity_poly.entity_id
_entity_poly.type
_entity_poly.pdbx_seq_one_letter_code
_entity_poly.pdbx_strand_id
1 'polypeptide(L)' 'MENRLFEVEKSPKRKSASKTKSFEEYIQALEQVLERLNSAELPLKEGIELYQQGMQELTLAQKLLEEAHKEYEKFQTLD' A
#
# COMPACT_ATOMS: atom_id res chain seq x y z
N MET A 1 36.82 6.81 1.80
CA MET A 1 36.23 6.92 3.15
C MET A 1 34.72 6.99 2.97
N GLU A 2 34.05 5.94 3.46
CA GLU A 2 32.63 5.81 3.80
C GLU A 2 31.55 6.60 3.01
N ASN A 3 31.05 5.99 1.95
CA ASN A 3 29.62 6.10 1.60
C ASN A 3 28.88 4.93 2.26
N ARG A 4 28.56 5.08 3.56
CA ARG A 4 27.62 4.21 4.30
C ARG A 4 26.53 5.05 4.94
N LEU A 5 25.74 5.75 4.13
CA LEU A 5 24.59 6.52 4.63
C LEU A 5 23.24 6.00 4.14
N PHE A 6 23.22 4.80 3.57
CA PHE A 6 21.99 4.06 3.29
C PHE A 6 22.23 2.59 3.59
N GLU A 7 22.51 2.29 4.86
CA GLU A 7 22.13 0.97 5.35
C GLU A 7 20.61 0.95 5.35
N VAL A 8 20.03 0.25 4.37
CA VAL A 8 18.63 -0.16 4.40
C VAL A 8 18.51 -1.08 5.60
N GLU A 9 18.33 -0.49 6.78
CA GLU A 9 17.98 -1.20 7.99
C GLU A 9 16.66 -1.90 7.69
N LYS A 10 16.77 -3.19 7.34
CA LYS A 10 15.64 -4.10 7.29
C LYS A 10 15.01 -4.07 8.67
N SER A 11 13.86 -3.41 8.75
CA SER A 11 13.07 -3.25 9.94
C SER A 11 12.86 -4.57 10.68
N PRO A 12 12.76 -4.57 12.02
CA PRO A 12 12.77 -5.79 12.81
C PRO A 12 11.51 -6.62 12.50
N LYS A 13 11.70 -7.91 12.19
CA LYS A 13 10.61 -8.88 12.02
C LYS A 13 9.78 -8.97 13.30
N ARG A 14 8.65 -8.26 13.36
CA ARG A 14 7.61 -8.45 14.39
C ARG A 14 6.82 -9.72 14.07
N LYS A 15 6.78 -10.65 15.02
CA LYS A 15 6.04 -11.92 14.94
C LYS A 15 4.53 -11.67 15.02
N SER A 16 3.84 -11.93 13.90
CA SER A 16 2.44 -12.36 13.69
C SER A 16 1.32 -11.83 14.58
N ALA A 17 0.44 -10.99 14.02
CA ALA A 17 -1.04 -11.12 14.08
C ALA A 17 -1.75 -9.98 13.33
N SER A 18 -1.81 -10.05 11.99
CA SER A 18 -2.86 -9.42 11.16
C SER A 18 -2.60 -9.85 9.71
N LYS A 19 -3.56 -10.51 9.04
CA LYS A 19 -3.48 -10.87 7.61
C LYS A 19 -3.72 -9.65 6.70
N THR A 20 -3.42 -8.44 7.18
CA THR A 20 -3.73 -7.20 6.48
C THR A 20 -2.47 -6.75 5.78
N LYS A 21 -2.56 -6.51 4.47
CA LYS A 21 -1.42 -6.03 3.67
C LYS A 21 -0.88 -4.72 4.23
N SER A 22 0.42 -4.51 4.11
CA SER A 22 1.08 -3.21 4.31
C SER A 22 0.68 -2.21 3.22
N PHE A 23 0.94 -0.93 3.48
CA PHE A 23 0.68 0.13 2.50
C PHE A 23 1.43 -0.14 1.18
N GLU A 24 2.71 -0.49 1.27
CA GLU A 24 3.57 -0.80 0.12
C GLU A 24 3.04 -1.99 -0.69
N GLU A 25 2.52 -3.02 -0.02
CA GLU A 25 1.88 -4.17 -0.69
C GLU A 25 0.58 -3.76 -1.40
N TYR A 26 -0.19 -2.82 -0.86
CA TYR A 26 -1.36 -2.26 -1.57
C TYR A 26 -0.94 -1.46 -2.82
N ILE A 27 0.11 -0.62 -2.71
CA ILE A 27 0.62 0.13 -3.86
C ILE A 27 1.13 -0.82 -4.95
N GLN A 28 1.90 -1.84 -4.58
CA GLN A 28 2.39 -2.83 -5.54
C GLN A 28 1.24 -3.59 -6.23
N ALA A 29 0.17 -3.91 -5.50
CA ALA A 29 -1.02 -4.53 -6.09
C ALA A 29 -1.75 -3.57 -7.06
N LEU A 30 -1.84 -2.29 -6.73
CA LEU A 30 -2.44 -1.26 -7.59
C LEU A 30 -1.64 -1.06 -8.88
N GLU A 31 -0.31 -1.04 -8.81
CA GLU A 31 0.55 -0.97 -9.99
C GLU A 31 0.30 -2.14 -10.94
N GLN A 32 0.18 -3.37 -10.41
CA GLN A 32 -0.14 -4.55 -11.22
C GLN A 32 -1.53 -4.48 -11.84
N VAL A 33 -2.53 -3.95 -11.11
CA VAL A 33 -3.88 -3.74 -11.64
C VAL A 33 -3.86 -2.73 -12.79
N LEU A 34 -3.12 -1.62 -12.64
CA LEU A 34 -2.97 -0.61 -13.68
C LEU A 34 -2.25 -1.15 -14.91
N GLU A 35 -1.19 -1.93 -14.73
CA GLU A 35 -0.49 -2.58 -15.85
C GLU A 35 -1.43 -3.49 -16.64
N ARG A 36 -2.25 -4.28 -15.95
CA ARG A 36 -3.26 -5.15 -16.58
C ARG A 36 -4.37 -4.36 -17.27
N LEU A 37 -4.86 -3.28 -16.65
CA LEU A 37 -5.89 -2.41 -17.22
C LEU A 37 -5.40 -1.72 -18.51
N ASN A 38 -4.10 -1.46 -18.63
CA ASN A 38 -3.49 -0.87 -19.83
C ASN A 38 -3.19 -1.91 -20.92
N SER A 39 -3.50 -3.19 -20.72
CA SER A 39 -3.30 -4.23 -21.73
C SER A 39 -4.23 -4.04 -22.92
N ALA A 40 -3.68 -4.16 -24.13
CA ALA A 40 -4.42 -3.99 -25.39
C ALA A 40 -5.47 -5.08 -25.64
N GLU A 41 -5.37 -6.23 -24.97
CA GLU A 41 -6.24 -7.40 -25.17
C GLU A 41 -7.14 -7.69 -23.96
N LEU A 42 -7.48 -6.68 -23.16
CA LEU A 42 -8.30 -6.88 -21.96
C LEU A 42 -9.80 -7.03 -22.29
N PRO A 43 -10.45 -8.16 -21.97
CA PRO A 43 -11.90 -8.30 -22.13
C PRO A 43 -12.64 -7.34 -21.18
N LEU A 44 -13.75 -6.74 -21.65
CA LEU A 44 -14.52 -5.77 -20.86
C LEU A 44 -14.90 -6.27 -19.46
N LYS A 45 -15.32 -7.54 -19.35
CA LYS A 45 -15.70 -8.14 -18.08
C LYS A 45 -14.52 -8.17 -17.10
N GLU A 46 -13.35 -8.59 -17.57
CA GLU A 46 -12.13 -8.63 -16.77
C GLU A 46 -11.65 -7.22 -16.41
N GLY A 47 -11.81 -6.25 -17.30
CA GLY A 47 -11.53 -4.84 -17.01
C GLY A 47 -12.40 -4.26 -15.90
N ILE A 48 -13.69 -4.61 -15.86
CA ILE A 48 -14.59 -4.19 -14.78
C ILE A 48 -14.18 -4.85 -13.45
N GLU A 49 -13.84 -6.14 -13.46
CA GLU A 49 -13.40 -6.87 -12.26
C GLU A 49 -12.07 -6.28 -11.72
N LEU A 50 -11.09 -6.04 -12.59
CA LEU A 50 -9.81 -5.42 -12.24
C LEU A 50 -9.99 -4.00 -11.69
N TYR A 51 -10.87 -3.20 -12.29
CA TYR A 51 -11.17 -1.86 -11.81
C TYR A 51 -11.77 -1.90 -10.40
N GLN A 52 -12.76 -2.77 -10.16
CA GLN A 52 -13.36 -2.93 -8.84
C GLN A 52 -12.33 -3.38 -7.80
N GLN A 53 -11.47 -4.33 -8.16
CA GLN A 53 -10.38 -4.77 -7.29
C GLN A 53 -9.42 -3.61 -6.97
N GLY A 54 -9.00 -2.85 -7.99
CA GLY A 54 -8.13 -1.68 -7.79
C GLY A 54 -8.75 -0.64 -6.86
N MET A 55 -10.04 -0.33 -7.02
CA MET A 55 -10.74 0.61 -6.14
C MET A 55 -10.80 0.13 -4.68
N GLN A 56 -10.96 -1.18 -4.46
CA GLN A 56 -10.94 -1.76 -3.11
C GLN A 56 -9.55 -1.64 -2.47
N GLU A 57 -8.50 -2.02 -3.19
CA GLU A 57 -7.12 -1.93 -2.70
C GLU A 57 -6.73 -0.47 -2.42
N LEU A 58 -7.15 0.47 -3.27
CA LEU A 58 -6.92 1.91 -3.07
C LEU A 58 -7.59 2.44 -1.81
N THR A 59 -8.84 2.03 -1.57
CA THR A 59 -9.60 2.45 -0.38
C THR A 59 -8.91 1.96 0.90
N LEU A 60 -8.40 0.73 0.89
CA LEU A 60 -7.69 0.16 2.03
C LEU A 60 -6.35 0.86 2.28
N ALA A 61 -5.62 1.20 1.21
CA ALA A 61 -4.39 1.99 1.32
C ALA A 61 -4.62 3.39 1.90
N GLN A 62 -5.67 4.09 1.43
CA GLN A 62 -6.06 5.40 1.94
C GLN A 62 -6.43 5.34 3.43
N LYS A 63 -7.18 4.32 3.83
CA LYS A 63 -7.54 4.10 5.23
C LYS A 63 -6.30 3.92 6.13
N LEU A 64 -5.29 3.19 5.65
CA LEU A 64 -4.02 3.05 6.37
C LEU A 64 -3.34 4.40 6.62
N LEU A 65 -3.32 5.28 5.61
CA LEU A 65 -2.74 6.62 5.75
C LEU A 65 -3.54 7.50 6.70
N GLU A 66 -4.88 7.46 6.63
CA GLU A 66 -5.74 8.19 7.55
C GLU A 66 -5.54 7.74 9.01
N GLU A 67 -5.40 6.43 9.23
CA GLU A 67 -5.15 5.89 10.56
C GLU A 67 -3.80 6.35 11.11
N ALA A 68 -2.74 6.29 10.29
CA ALA A 68 -1.41 6.79 10.65
C ALA A 68 -1.43 8.30 10.94
N HIS A 69 -2.17 9.08 10.15
CA HIS A 69 -2.31 10.52 10.37
C HIS A 69 -3.05 10.83 11.68
N LYS A 70 -4.18 10.16 11.94
CA LYS A 70 -4.93 10.29 13.20
C LYS A 70 -4.10 9.91 14.41
N GLU A 71 -3.24 8.90 14.28
CA GLU A 71 -2.32 8.51 15.35
C GLU A 71 -1.28 9.60 15.61
N TYR A 72 -0.69 10.16 14.55
CA TYR A 72 0.24 11.28 14.64
C TYR A 72 -0.39 12.53 15.28
N GLU A 73 -1.61 12.90 14.88
CA GLU A 73 -2.31 14.05 15.45
C GLU A 73 -2.52 13.92 16.96
N LYS A 74 -2.85 12.71 17.46
CA LYS A 74 -2.99 12.47 18.91
C LYS A 74 -1.70 12.78 19.67
N PHE A 75 -0.54 12.42 19.12
CA PHE A 75 0.75 12.72 19.71
C PHE A 75 1.06 14.22 19.72
N GLN A 76 0.61 14.97 18.72
CA GLN A 76 0.78 16.43 18.65
C GLN A 76 -0.12 17.18 19.64
N THR A 77 -1.28 16.63 19.99
CA THR A 77 -2.22 17.25 20.94
C THR A 77 -1.92 16.98 22.42
N LEU A 78 -0.87 16.20 22.72
CA LEU A 78 -0.48 15.83 24.10
C LEU A 78 0.57 16.76 24.74
N ASP A 79 0.97 17.84 24.07
CA ASP A 79 1.81 18.94 24.61
C ASP A 79 0.97 20.16 25.02
#